data_AF-A0A5J9SNI4-F1
#
_entry.id   AF-A0A5J9SNI4-F1
#
_cell.length_a   1.000
_cell.length_b   1.000
_cell.length_c   1.000
_cell.angle_alpha   90.00
_cell.angle_beta   90.00
_cell.angle_gamma   90.00
#
_symmetry.space_group_name_H-M   'P 1'
#
loop_
_entity.id
_entity.type
_entity.pdbx_description
1 polymer ?
#
loop_
_entity_poly.entity_id
_entity_poly.type
_entity_poly.pdbx_seq_one_letter_code
_entity_poly.pdbx_strand_id
1 'polypeptide(L)' 'LPAASWKSLGCSRVLVTVSGSDRLSPWQRAYYAALKGSGWPGEAELYETPGEGHVYFLTKRSTPQALAEMAKLVAFINRD' A
#
# COMPACT_ATOMS: atom_id res chain seq x y z
N LEU A 1 8.95 0.22 13.35
CA LEU A 1 8.69 -1.01 14.16
C LEU A 1 9.84 -1.99 13.91
N PRO A 2 10.35 -2.68 14.95
CA PRO A 2 11.48 -3.60 14.81
C PRO A 2 11.18 -4.71 13.80
N ALA A 3 12.19 -5.17 13.04
CA ALA A 3 12.04 -6.26 12.07
C ALA A 3 11.41 -7.52 12.68
N ALA A 4 11.71 -7.81 13.96
CA ALA A 4 11.13 -8.93 14.70
C ALA A 4 9.59 -8.88 14.79
N SER A 5 8.99 -7.69 14.93
CA SER A 5 7.53 -7.54 15.01
C SER A 5 6.84 -7.80 13.67
N TRP A 6 7.53 -7.54 12.55
CA TRP A 6 6.99 -7.76 11.22
C TRP A 6 7.07 -9.22 10.77
N LYS A 7 8.11 -9.95 11.21
CA LYS A 7 8.27 -11.38 10.88
C LYS A 7 7.07 -12.24 11.29
N SER A 8 6.38 -11.85 12.37
CA SER A 8 5.20 -12.53 12.91
C SER A 8 3.87 -11.91 12.46
N LEU A 9 3.84 -11.11 11.39
CA LEU A 9 2.61 -10.52 10.88
C LEU A 9 1.64 -11.64 10.44
N GLY A 10 0.44 -11.66 11.04
CA GLY A 10 -0.49 -12.79 10.94
C GLY A 10 -1.26 -12.92 9.62
N CYS A 11 -1.20 -11.91 8.75
CA CYS A 11 -1.74 -12.01 7.40
C CYS A 11 -0.70 -12.61 6.44
N SER A 12 -1.19 -13.23 5.36
CA SER A 12 -0.34 -13.78 4.30
C SER A 12 0.00 -12.77 3.20
N ARG A 13 -0.78 -11.69 3.09
CA ARG A 13 -0.67 -10.68 2.03
C ARG A 13 -0.82 -9.27 2.60
N VAL A 14 -0.11 -8.29 2.03
CA VAL A 14 -0.22 -6.86 2.34
C VAL A 14 -0.20 -6.05 1.04
N LEU A 15 -1.16 -5.14 0.88
CA LEU A 15 -1.13 -4.10 -0.16
C LEU A 15 -0.73 -2.77 0.50
N VAL A 16 0.28 -2.11 -0.05
CA VAL A 16 0.65 -0.73 0.31
C VAL A 16 0.34 0.17 -0.88
N THR A 17 -0.51 1.17 -0.69
CA THR A 17 -0.80 2.18 -1.72
C THR A 17 0.00 3.46 -1.47
N VAL A 18 0.52 4.07 -2.54
CA VAL A 18 1.36 5.26 -2.49
C VAL A 18 0.79 6.33 -3.42
N SER A 19 0.55 7.51 -2.86
CA SER A 19 0.16 8.68 -3.64
C SER A 19 1.43 9.43 -4.05
N GLY A 20 1.71 9.52 -5.35
CA GLY A 20 3.01 9.94 -5.87
C GLY A 20 3.43 11.37 -5.56
N SER A 21 2.48 12.26 -5.28
CA SER A 21 2.71 13.65 -4.86
C SER A 21 2.45 13.89 -3.38
N ASP A 22 2.22 12.84 -2.59
CA ASP A 22 2.07 12.94 -1.13
C ASP A 22 3.44 13.11 -0.46
N ARG A 23 3.52 14.07 0.47
CA ARG A 23 4.69 14.29 1.33
C ARG A 23 5.04 13.06 2.18
N LEU A 24 4.08 12.18 2.43
CA LEU A 24 4.26 10.93 3.17
C LEU A 24 4.68 9.75 2.28
N SER A 25 4.76 9.94 0.95
CA SER A 25 5.17 8.88 0.03
C SER A 25 6.54 8.25 0.33
N PRO A 26 7.56 8.98 0.84
CA PRO A 26 8.81 8.32 1.25
C PRO A 26 8.59 7.33 2.40
N TRP A 27 7.66 7.62 3.30
CA TRP A 27 7.36 6.79 4.47
C TRP A 27 6.56 5.56 4.07
N GLN A 28 5.62 5.69 3.14
CA GLN A 28 4.87 4.57 2.57
C GLN A 28 5.83 3.57 1.88
N ARG A 29 6.79 4.07 1.09
CA ARG A 29 7.83 3.25 0.45
C ARG A 29 8.78 2.61 1.47
N ALA A 30 9.20 3.37 2.49
CA ALA A 30 10.05 2.87 3.55
C ALA A 30 9.35 1.75 4.35
N TYR A 31 8.05 1.87 4.59
CA TYR A 31 7.24 0.84 5.23
C TYR A 31 7.22 -0.45 4.40
N TYR A 32 6.96 -0.35 3.09
CA TYR A 32 7.01 -1.48 2.18
C TYR A 32 8.40 -2.16 2.17
N ALA A 33 9.48 -1.37 2.06
CA ALA A 33 10.84 -1.88 2.06
C ALA A 33 11.20 -2.57 3.38
N ALA A 34 10.82 -1.99 4.53
CA ALA A 34 11.05 -2.57 5.85
C ALA A 34 10.28 -3.88 6.04
N LEU A 35 9.03 -3.94 5.56
CA LEU A 35 8.22 -5.17 5.60
C LEU A 35 8.89 -6.28 4.77
N LYS A 36 9.28 -6.00 3.52
CA LYS A 36 9.98 -6.96 2.66
C LYS A 36 11.32 -7.41 3.24
N GLY A 37 12.05 -6.51 3.91
CA GLY A 37 13.33 -6.80 4.55
C GLY A 37 13.24 -7.48 5.93
N SER A 38 12.04 -7.65 6.49
CA SER A 38 11.85 -8.16 7.85
C SER A 38 11.98 -9.68 8.00
N GLY A 39 12.06 -10.42 6.88
CA GLY A 39 11.98 -11.89 6.88
C GLY A 39 10.56 -12.44 7.11
N TRP A 40 9.54 -11.57 7.06
CA TRP A 40 8.15 -12.00 6.97
C TRP A 40 7.93 -12.81 5.67
N PRO A 41 7.33 -14.02 5.75
CA PRO A 41 7.24 -14.94 4.61
C PRO A 41 6.09 -14.60 3.63
N GLY A 42 5.26 -13.61 3.95
CA GLY A 42 4.12 -13.24 3.12
C GLY A 42 4.46 -12.40 1.88
N GLU A 43 3.42 -12.08 1.14
CA GLU A 43 3.52 -11.29 -0.09
C GLU A 43 3.16 -9.82 0.19
N ALA A 44 4.03 -8.90 -0.19
CA ALA A 44 3.71 -7.47 -0.19
C ALA A 44 3.65 -6.95 -1.63
N GLU A 45 2.60 -6.20 -1.93
CA GLU A 45 2.42 -5.47 -3.18
C GLU A 45 2.52 -3.96 -2.91
N LEU A 46 3.24 -3.22 -3.77
CA LEU A 46 3.29 -1.76 -3.76
C LEU A 46 2.53 -1.24 -4.98
N TYR A 47 1.47 -0.46 -4.75
CA TYR A 47 0.68 0.17 -5.79
C TYR A 47 0.85 1.68 -5.73
N GLU A 48 1.36 2.29 -6.79
CA GLU A 48 1.64 3.73 -6.81
C GLU A 48 0.76 4.45 -7.82
N THR A 49 0.15 5.55 -7.38
CA THR A 49 -0.65 6.44 -8.23
C THR A 49 0.10 7.77 -8.42
N PRO A 50 0.72 8.02 -9.59
CA PRO A 50 1.44 9.25 -9.87
C PRO A 50 0.54 10.49 -9.81
N GLY A 51 1.11 11.63 -9.39
CA GLY A 51 0.43 12.93 -9.43
C GLY A 51 -0.66 13.14 -8.37
N GLU A 52 -0.99 12.12 -7.59
CA GLU A 52 -2.01 12.23 -6.55
C GLU A 52 -1.43 12.59 -5.18
N GLY A 53 -2.18 13.42 -4.45
CA GLY A 53 -1.83 13.89 -3.11
C GLY A 53 -2.36 12.97 -2.00
N HIS A 54 -2.16 13.40 -0.75
CA HIS A 54 -2.56 12.63 0.43
C HIS A 54 -4.04 12.25 0.41
N VAL A 55 -4.32 10.96 0.61
CA VAL A 55 -5.68 10.38 0.71
C VAL A 55 -6.63 10.81 -0.42
N TYR A 56 -6.10 10.99 -1.65
CA TYR A 56 -6.88 11.51 -2.77
C TYR A 56 -8.15 10.70 -3.06
N PHE A 57 -8.17 9.39 -2.82
CA PHE A 57 -9.35 8.54 -2.98
C PHE A 57 -10.51 8.91 -2.03
N LEU A 58 -10.24 9.61 -0.91
CA LEU A 58 -11.27 10.15 -0.02
C LEU A 58 -11.80 11.51 -0.47
N THR A 59 -10.99 12.31 -1.16
CA THR A 59 -11.32 13.70 -1.53
C THR A 59 -11.78 13.83 -2.99
N LYS A 60 -11.32 12.94 -3.87
CA LYS A 60 -11.54 12.94 -5.33
C LYS A 60 -12.23 11.64 -5.79
N ARG A 61 -13.29 11.23 -5.09
CA ARG A 61 -13.91 9.89 -5.19
C ARG A 61 -14.30 9.43 -6.61
N SER A 62 -14.56 10.35 -7.53
CA SER A 62 -15.02 10.04 -8.90
C SER A 62 -13.94 10.20 -9.97
N THR A 63 -12.67 10.42 -9.60
CA THR A 63 -11.60 10.48 -10.60
C THR A 63 -11.22 9.09 -11.08
N PRO A 64 -10.72 8.95 -12.33
CA PRO A 64 -10.21 7.67 -12.83
C PRO A 64 -9.18 7.02 -11.89
N GLN A 65 -8.32 7.82 -11.28
CA GLN A 65 -7.32 7.38 -10.31
C GLN A 65 -7.97 6.80 -9.06
N ALA A 66 -8.97 7.49 -8.48
CA ALA A 66 -9.62 7.03 -7.25
C ALA A 66 -10.43 5.75 -7.51
N LEU A 67 -11.09 5.67 -8.66
CA LEU A 67 -11.79 4.47 -9.09
C LEU A 67 -10.82 3.30 -9.32
N ALA A 68 -9.66 3.56 -9.92
CA ALA A 68 -8.62 2.54 -10.11
C ALA A 68 -8.02 2.03 -8.79
N GLU A 69 -7.78 2.92 -7.82
CA GLU A 69 -7.30 2.50 -6.49
C GLU A 69 -8.36 1.69 -5.73
N MET A 70 -9.64 2.08 -5.82
CA MET A 70 -10.72 1.26 -5.26
C MET A 70 -10.82 -0.10 -5.94
N ALA A 71 -10.71 -0.16 -7.27
CA ALA A 71 -10.70 -1.42 -7.99
C ALA A 71 -9.51 -2.31 -7.58
N LYS A 72 -8.31 -1.73 -7.40
CA LYS A 72 -7.13 -2.44 -6.91
C LYS A 72 -7.33 -3.00 -5.50
N LEU A 73 -7.92 -2.22 -4.60
CA LEU A 73 -8.26 -2.66 -3.24
C LEU A 73 -9.26 -3.82 -3.24
N VAL A 74 -10.35 -3.69 -4.00
CA VAL A 74 -11.38 -4.74 -4.12
C VAL A 74 -10.79 -6.02 -4.69
N ALA A 75 -9.96 -5.92 -5.73
CA ALA A 75 -9.28 -7.06 -6.31
C ALA A 75 -8.30 -7.72 -5.32
N PHE A 76 -7.60 -6.94 -4.52
CA PHE A 76 -6.69 -7.49 -3.50
C PHE A 76 -7.42 -8.25 -2.40
N ILE A 77 -8.54 -7.69 -1.89
CA ILE A 77 -9.31 -8.32 -0.82
C ILE A 77 -9.98 -9.61 -1.30
N ASN A 78 -10.56 -9.60 -2.51
CA ASN A 78 -11.29 -10.74 -3.07
C ASN A 78 -10.43 -11.72 -3.85
N ARG A 79 -9.11 -11.54 -3.85
CA ARG A 79 -8.17 -12.50 -4.43
C ARG A 79 -8.15 -13.75 -3.55
N ASP A 80 -8.37 -14.91 -4.17
CA ASP A 80 -8.32 -16.23 -3.53
C ASP A 80 -6.97 -16.48 -2.83
#